data_AF-A0A3C0RDJ1-F1
#
_entry.id   AF-A0A3C0RDJ1-F1
#
_cell.length_a   1.000
_cell.length_b   1.000
_cell.length_c   1.000
_cell.angle_alpha   90.00
_cell.angle_beta   90.00
_cell.angle_gamma   90.00
#
_symmetry.space_group_name_H-M   'P 1'
#
loop_
_entity.id
_entity.type
_entity.pdbx_description
1 polymer ?
#
loop_
_entity_poly.entity_id
_entity_poly.type
_entity_poly.pdbx_seq_one_letter_code
_entity_poly.pdbx_strand_id
1 'polypeptide(L)'
;MQTSAYSRSGRQLLLGQDNNGLVLLFAINGIMFILLNFLKITYFLSYDDNATAELFFRKQILNWFVLPSDPDMFFTRPWTLLTYMFTHMQIWAFLSNMLWLWAFGYILQDLSGNNKLIPVYLYGGFIGGLVFLLSVNLVP
;
A
#
# COMPACT_ATOMS: atom_id res chain seq x y z
N MET A 1 -6.58 -4.24 -56.35
CA MET A 1 -6.60 -5.13 -55.17
C MET A 1 -5.55 -4.64 -54.19
N GLN A 2 -5.92 -3.94 -53.11
CA GLN A 2 -5.01 -3.57 -52.03
C GLN A 2 -5.40 -4.37 -50.79
N THR A 3 -4.49 -5.21 -50.32
CA THR A 3 -4.66 -6.03 -49.11
C THR A 3 -4.39 -5.15 -47.89
N SER A 4 -5.44 -4.91 -47.09
CA SER A 4 -5.32 -4.20 -45.81
C SER A 4 -4.47 -5.02 -44.84
N ALA A 5 -3.28 -4.52 -44.51
CA ALA A 5 -2.40 -5.12 -43.51
C ALA A 5 -3.04 -5.01 -42.12
N TYR A 6 -3.25 -6.17 -41.49
CA TYR A 6 -3.78 -6.28 -40.14
C TYR A 6 -2.69 -5.84 -39.15
N SER A 7 -2.76 -4.61 -38.64
CA SER A 7 -1.84 -4.16 -37.59
C SER A 7 -2.19 -4.87 -36.28
N ARG A 8 -1.38 -5.85 -35.89
CA ARG A 8 -1.45 -6.42 -34.53
C ARG A 8 -1.00 -5.34 -33.54
N SER A 9 -1.98 -4.68 -32.93
CA SER A 9 -1.77 -3.84 -31.75
C SER A 9 -1.29 -4.73 -30.62
N GLY A 10 0.03 -4.83 -30.43
CA GLY A 10 0.62 -5.39 -29.22
C GLY A 10 0.08 -4.58 -28.04
N ARG A 11 -0.67 -5.23 -27.15
CA ARG A 11 -1.08 -4.62 -25.88
C ARG A 11 0.18 -4.43 -25.05
N GLN A 12 0.80 -3.26 -25.20
CA GLN A 12 1.81 -2.80 -24.27
C GLN A 12 1.11 -2.59 -22.94
N LEU A 13 1.51 -3.38 -21.93
CA LEU A 13 1.09 -3.26 -20.54
C LEU A 13 1.65 -1.95 -19.98
N LEU A 14 1.08 -0.83 -20.40
CA LEU A 14 1.41 0.49 -19.88
C LEU A 14 0.67 0.69 -18.56
N LEU A 15 1.42 0.99 -17.51
CA LEU A 15 0.99 1.28 -16.13
C LEU A 15 0.20 2.60 -16.05
N GLY A 16 -0.90 2.68 -16.80
CA GLY A 16 -1.72 3.88 -16.95
C GLY A 16 -2.94 3.72 -17.88
N GLN A 17 -3.19 2.54 -18.45
CA GLN A 17 -4.43 2.29 -19.20
C GLN A 17 -5.63 2.06 -18.25
N ASP A 18 -6.82 2.37 -18.77
CA ASP A 18 -8.15 2.24 -18.14
C ASP A 18 -8.55 0.80 -17.75
N ASN A 19 -7.60 -0.11 -17.50
CA ASN A 19 -7.87 -1.47 -17.00
C ASN A 19 -6.83 -2.01 -16.01
N ASN A 20 -5.92 -1.16 -15.50
CA ASN A 20 -4.79 -1.63 -14.69
C ASN A 20 -4.72 -1.03 -13.27
N GLY A 21 -5.79 -0.40 -12.79
CA GLY A 21 -5.78 0.25 -11.47
C GLY A 21 -5.60 -0.73 -10.31
N LEU A 22 -6.31 -1.86 -10.37
CA LEU A 22 -6.18 -2.95 -9.40
C LEU A 22 -4.76 -3.54 -9.41
N VAL A 23 -4.22 -3.80 -10.60
CA VAL A 23 -2.86 -4.32 -10.77
C VAL A 23 -1.82 -3.34 -10.23
N LEU A 24 -2.01 -2.04 -10.45
CA LEU A 24 -1.13 -1.00 -9.91
C LEU A 24 -1.16 -0.98 -8.38
N LEU A 25 -2.35 -1.01 -7.76
CA LEU A 25 -2.45 -1.07 -6.29
C LEU A 25 -1.81 -2.34 -5.73
N PHE A 26 -2.02 -3.48 -6.38
CA PHE A 26 -1.34 -4.74 -6.04
C PHE A 26 0.19 -4.60 -6.13
N ALA A 27 0.69 -4.03 -7.22
CA ALA A 27 2.11 -3.83 -7.44
C ALA A 27 2.72 -2.91 -6.38
N ILE A 28 2.09 -1.77 -6.09
CA ILE A 28 2.58 -0.82 -5.08
C ILE A 28 2.60 -1.46 -3.68
N ASN A 29 1.50 -2.11 -3.27
CA ASN A 29 1.44 -2.80 -1.97
C ASN A 29 2.48 -3.93 -1.89
N GLY A 30 2.63 -4.71 -2.96
CA GLY A 30 3.61 -5.80 -3.04
C GLY A 30 5.06 -5.31 -2.98
N ILE A 31 5.39 -4.27 -3.74
CA ILE A 31 6.73 -3.65 -3.72
C ILE A 31 7.03 -3.12 -2.33
N MET A 32 6.12 -2.37 -1.71
CA MET A 32 6.30 -1.85 -0.35
C MET A 32 6.49 -2.98 0.67
N PHE A 33 5.69 -4.05 0.59
CA PHE A 33 5.83 -5.22 1.45
C PHE A 33 7.20 -5.88 1.29
N ILE A 34 7.65 -6.12 0.06
CA ILE A 34 8.95 -6.74 -0.22
C ILE A 34 10.09 -5.85 0.29
N LEU A 35 10.06 -4.55 0.02
CA LEU A 35 11.09 -3.61 0.46
C LEU A 35 11.21 -3.57 1.99
N LEU A 36 10.09 -3.48 2.71
CA LEU A 36 10.10 -3.44 4.17
C LEU A 36 10.57 -4.77 4.78
N ASN A 37 10.14 -5.91 4.23
CA ASN A 37 10.60 -7.21 4.71
C ASN A 37 12.08 -7.45 4.39
N PHE A 38 12.56 -6.99 3.24
CA PHE A 38 13.99 -7.07 2.89
C PHE A 38 14.85 -6.29 3.89
N LEU A 39 14.44 -5.05 4.22
CA LEU A 39 15.11 -4.26 5.25
C LEU A 39 15.05 -4.96 6.61
N LYS A 40 13.89 -5.49 7.01
CA LYS A 40 13.74 -6.24 8.26
C LYS A 40 14.69 -7.45 8.33
N ILE A 41 14.82 -8.20 7.25
CA ILE A 41 15.74 -9.35 7.18
C ILE A 41 17.20 -8.89 7.30
N THR A 42 17.55 -7.74 6.72
CA THR A 42 18.91 -7.18 6.86
C THR A 42 19.23 -6.86 8.33
N TYR A 43 18.29 -6.27 9.07
CA TYR A 43 18.46 -6.07 10.51
C TYR A 43 18.53 -7.39 11.27
N PHE A 44 17.68 -8.38 10.92
CA PHE A 44 17.73 -9.70 11.55
C PHE A 44 19.08 -10.40 11.37
N LEU A 45 19.73 -10.23 10.21
CA LEU A 45 21.07 -10.80 9.96
C LEU A 45 22.21 -9.99 10.58
N SER A 46 21.97 -8.72 10.91
CA SER A 46 23.01 -7.80 11.42
C SER A 46 23.16 -7.84 12.94
N TYR A 47 22.20 -8.42 13.67
CA TYR A 47 22.19 -8.44 15.13
C TYR A 47 22.03 -9.89 15.64
N ASP A 48 22.75 -10.23 16.70
CA ASP A 48 22.74 -11.58 17.28
C ASP A 48 21.44 -11.91 18.02
N ASP A 49 20.76 -10.88 18.56
CA ASP A 49 19.47 -11.04 19.23
C ASP A 49 18.31 -10.51 18.38
N ASN A 50 17.36 -11.40 18.10
CA ASN A 50 16.19 -11.12 17.29
C ASN A 50 15.31 -10.00 17.88
N ALA A 51 15.25 -9.88 19.21
CA ALA A 51 14.45 -8.85 19.85
C ALA A 51 15.08 -7.46 19.68
N THR A 52 16.40 -7.35 19.81
CA THR A 52 17.11 -6.10 19.50
C THR A 52 16.98 -5.71 18.02
N ALA A 53 17.12 -6.68 17.09
CA ALA A 53 16.98 -6.45 15.65
C ALA A 53 15.62 -5.82 15.29
N GLU A 54 14.53 -6.41 15.79
CA GLU A 54 13.17 -5.93 15.56
C GLU A 54 12.96 -4.54 16.19
N LEU A 55 13.51 -4.28 17.38
CA LEU A 55 13.41 -2.98 18.04
C LEU A 55 14.10 -1.88 17.22
N PHE A 56 15.31 -2.12 16.73
CA PHE A 56 16.04 -1.15 15.91
C PHE A 56 15.35 -0.91 14.57
N PHE A 57 14.93 -1.97 13.89
CA PHE A 57 14.16 -1.86 12.65
C PHE A 57 12.89 -1.02 12.87
N ARG A 58 12.15 -1.26 13.95
CA ARG A 58 10.93 -0.50 14.26
C ARG A 58 11.22 0.98 14.48
N LYS A 59 12.22 1.30 15.29
CA LYS A 59 12.56 2.68 15.65
C LYS A 59 13.14 3.47 14.47
N GLN A 60 14.00 2.85 13.68
CA GLN A 60 14.78 3.53 12.65
C GLN A 60 14.10 3.51 11.28
N ILE A 61 13.36 2.44 10.96
CA ILE A 61 12.71 2.28 9.66
C ILE A 61 11.19 2.40 9.81
N LEU A 62 10.55 1.47 10.53
CA LEU A 62 9.08 1.35 10.51
C LEU A 62 8.34 2.60 10.99
N ASN A 63 8.89 3.31 11.99
CA ASN A 63 8.35 4.55 12.55
C ASN A 63 8.20 5.68 11.51
N TRP A 64 8.88 5.60 10.36
CA TRP A 64 8.74 6.60 9.29
C TRP A 64 7.62 6.28 8.30
N PHE A 65 7.10 5.05 8.33
CA PHE A 65 6.07 4.55 7.41
C PHE A 65 4.71 4.34 8.09
N VAL A 66 4.70 4.13 9.40
CA VAL A 66 3.48 3.94 10.21
C VAL A 66 2.97 5.29 10.72
N LEU A 67 1.64 5.42 10.77
CA LEU A 67 0.97 6.58 11.32
C LEU A 67 1.23 6.67 12.84
N PRO A 68 1.84 7.75 13.35
CA PRO A 68 2.10 7.89 14.78
C PRO A 68 0.79 8.12 15.54
N SER A 69 0.77 7.65 16.80
CA SER A 69 -0.34 7.91 17.73
C SER A 69 -0.32 9.34 18.28
N ASP A 70 0.87 9.93 18.44
CA ASP A 70 1.02 11.31 18.88
C ASP A 70 0.76 12.30 17.72
N PRO A 71 -0.22 13.22 17.86
CA PRO A 71 -0.50 14.26 16.86
C PRO A 71 0.69 15.17 16.61
N ASP A 72 1.46 15.47 17.65
CA ASP A 72 2.63 16.35 17.53
C ASP A 72 3.70 15.73 16.63
N MET A 73 3.89 14.41 16.72
CA MET A 73 4.76 13.69 15.80
C MET A 73 4.16 13.59 14.39
N PHE A 74 2.84 13.52 14.27
CA PHE A 74 2.17 13.52 12.96
C PHE A 74 2.51 14.78 12.14
N PHE A 75 2.50 15.97 12.75
CA PHE A 75 2.85 17.22 12.06
C PHE A 75 4.29 17.21 11.48
N THR A 76 5.21 16.47 12.11
CA THR A 76 6.58 16.33 11.60
C THR A 76 6.70 15.33 10.44
N ARG A 77 5.70 14.46 10.26
CA ARG A 77 5.70 13.37 9.26
C ARG A 77 4.33 13.19 8.60
N PRO A 78 3.81 14.21 7.89
CA PRO A 78 2.46 14.17 7.32
C PRO A 78 2.28 13.09 6.25
N TRP A 79 3.36 12.66 5.59
CA TRP A 79 3.33 11.57 4.60
C TRP A 79 2.93 10.22 5.20
N THR A 80 3.02 10.05 6.53
CA THR A 80 2.61 8.83 7.22
C THR A 80 1.14 8.49 6.97
N LEU A 81 0.30 9.49 6.69
CA LEU A 81 -1.10 9.31 6.31
C LEU A 81 -1.29 8.58 4.97
N LEU A 82 -0.29 8.60 4.08
CA LEU A 82 -0.34 7.84 2.84
C LEU A 82 0.45 6.55 2.95
N THR A 83 1.64 6.58 3.57
CA THR A 83 2.51 5.40 3.63
C THR A 83 1.93 4.28 4.47
N TYR A 84 1.14 4.60 5.52
CA TYR A 84 0.58 3.56 6.38
C TYR A 84 -0.35 2.61 5.62
N MET A 85 -1.03 3.11 4.57
CA MET A 85 -1.98 2.35 3.75
C MET A 85 -1.32 1.18 3.03
N PHE A 86 -0.05 1.35 2.67
CA PHE A 86 0.75 0.37 1.92
C PHE A 86 1.74 -0.39 2.83
N THR A 87 1.75 -0.07 4.13
CA THR A 87 2.72 -0.63 5.08
C THR A 87 2.12 -1.86 5.74
N HIS A 88 2.60 -3.04 5.33
CA HIS A 88 2.19 -4.32 5.91
C HIS A 88 3.40 -5.08 6.46
N MET A 89 3.33 -5.48 7.73
CA MET A 89 4.42 -6.18 8.42
C MET A 89 4.20 -7.69 8.57
N GLN A 90 2.95 -8.13 8.46
CA GLN A 90 2.56 -9.52 8.64
C GLN A 90 2.10 -10.09 7.31
N ILE A 91 2.62 -11.27 6.96
CA ILE A 91 2.33 -11.89 5.66
C ILE A 91 0.85 -12.25 5.51
N TRP A 92 0.23 -12.78 6.57
CA TRP A 92 -1.19 -13.13 6.56
C TRP A 92 -2.11 -11.91 6.43
N ALA A 93 -1.76 -10.81 7.09
CA ALA A 93 -2.50 -9.55 6.96
C ALA A 93 -2.35 -8.96 5.55
N PHE A 94 -1.15 -9.00 4.98
CA PHE A 94 -0.88 -8.57 3.61
C PHE A 94 -1.68 -9.39 2.59
N LEU A 95 -1.63 -10.72 2.68
CA LEU A 95 -2.37 -11.61 1.77
C LEU A 95 -3.88 -11.41 1.88
N SER A 96 -4.39 -11.24 3.11
CA SER A 96 -5.81 -10.94 3.33
C SER A 96 -6.20 -9.60 2.73
N ASN A 97 -5.35 -8.58 2.86
CA ASN A 97 -5.58 -7.27 2.26
C ASN A 97 -5.65 -7.36 0.74
N MET A 98 -4.72 -8.10 0.11
CA MET A 98 -4.72 -8.32 -1.33
C MET A 98 -5.96 -9.08 -1.81
N LEU A 99 -6.42 -10.10 -1.05
CA LEU A 99 -7.65 -10.82 -1.38
C LEU A 99 -8.87 -9.88 -1.38
N TRP A 100 -9.03 -9.08 -0.33
CA TRP A 100 -10.12 -8.10 -0.24
C TRP A 100 -10.02 -7.01 -1.31
N LEU A 101 -8.81 -6.52 -1.57
CA LEU A 101 -8.54 -5.55 -2.63
C LEU A 101 -8.92 -6.11 -4.00
N TRP A 102 -8.64 -7.38 -4.26
CA TRP A 102 -9.03 -8.03 -5.52
C TRP A 102 -10.55 -8.22 -5.59
N ALA A 103 -11.17 -8.77 -4.55
CA ALA A 103 -12.60 -9.05 -4.54
C ALA A 103 -13.43 -7.77 -4.67
N PHE A 104 -13.23 -6.79 -3.79
CA PHE A 104 -13.97 -5.52 -3.84
C PHE A 104 -13.50 -4.64 -4.99
N GLY A 105 -12.21 -4.67 -5.32
CA GLY A 105 -11.68 -3.91 -6.44
C GLY A 105 -12.30 -4.35 -7.76
N TYR A 106 -12.39 -5.67 -8.00
CA TYR A 106 -13.04 -6.20 -9.18
C TYR A 106 -14.51 -5.79 -9.28
N ILE A 107 -15.27 -5.94 -8.19
CA ILE A 107 -16.69 -5.53 -8.13
C ILE A 107 -16.83 -4.03 -8.41
N LEU A 108 -15.99 -3.20 -7.82
CA LEU A 108 -16.05 -1.74 -8.00
C LEU A 108 -15.68 -1.33 -9.43
N GLN A 109 -14.68 -1.98 -10.03
CA GLN A 109 -14.29 -1.74 -11.42
C GLN A 109 -15.41 -2.13 -12.39
N ASP A 110 -16.11 -3.23 -12.13
CA ASP A 110 -17.26 -3.69 -12.93
C ASP A 110 -18.43 -2.71 -12.85
N LEU A 111 -18.72 -2.18 -11.65
CA LEU A 111 -19.84 -1.26 -11.41
C LEU A 111 -19.57 0.20 -11.86
N SER A 112 -18.37 0.71 -11.60
CA SER A 112 -18.05 2.15 -11.71
C SER A 112 -17.00 2.48 -12.79
N GLY A 113 -16.50 1.46 -13.47
CA GLY A 113 -15.36 1.58 -14.39
C GLY A 113 -14.02 1.66 -13.64
N ASN A 114 -12.94 1.37 -14.38
CA ASN A 114 -11.60 1.23 -13.81
C ASN A 114 -11.03 2.51 -13.16
N ASN A 115 -11.52 3.69 -13.55
CA ASN A 115 -10.90 4.96 -13.17
C ASN A 115 -11.32 5.45 -11.76
N LYS A 116 -12.21 4.73 -11.08
CA LYS A 116 -12.70 5.10 -9.74
C LYS A 116 -12.08 4.29 -8.61
N LEU A 117 -11.40 3.18 -8.90
CA LEU A 117 -10.82 2.31 -7.88
C LEU A 117 -9.70 2.99 -7.08
N ILE A 118 -8.75 3.65 -7.76
CA ILE A 118 -7.63 4.32 -7.08
C ILE A 118 -8.12 5.47 -6.18
N PRO A 119 -8.98 6.41 -6.65
CA PRO A 119 -9.52 7.45 -5.79
C PRO A 119 -10.26 6.90 -4.57
N VAL A 120 -11.10 5.87 -4.75
CA VAL A 120 -11.84 5.27 -3.62
C VAL A 120 -10.89 4.65 -2.59
N TYR A 121 -9.85 3.96 -3.04
CA TYR A 121 -8.82 3.43 -2.14
C TYR A 121 -8.12 4.55 -1.35
N LEU A 122 -7.70 5.63 -2.03
CA LEU A 122 -7.03 6.77 -1.41
C LEU A 122 -7.93 7.52 -0.42
N TYR A 123 -9.18 7.83 -0.79
CA TYR A 123 -10.12 8.50 0.11
C TYR A 123 -10.49 7.63 1.31
N GLY A 124 -10.71 6.32 1.10
CA GLY A 124 -11.01 5.38 2.17
C GLY A 124 -9.87 5.29 3.18
N GLY A 125 -8.63 5.20 2.71
CA GLY A 125 -7.45 5.27 3.59
C GLY A 125 -7.35 6.62 4.28
N PHE A 126 -7.39 7.73 3.55
CA PHE A 126 -7.31 9.06 4.15
C PHE A 126 -8.33 9.27 5.28
N ILE A 127 -9.60 8.91 5.07
CA ILE A 127 -10.64 8.97 6.09
C ILE A 127 -10.33 8.03 7.26
N GLY A 128 -9.88 6.80 7.00
CA GLY A 128 -9.48 5.85 8.04
C GLY A 128 -8.34 6.37 8.92
N GLY A 129 -7.32 6.99 8.32
CA GLY A 129 -6.20 7.61 9.03
C GLY A 129 -6.65 8.80 9.88
N LEU A 130 -7.54 9.66 9.35
CA LEU A 130 -8.13 10.75 10.12
C LEU A 130 -8.98 10.24 11.30
N VAL A 131 -9.82 9.22 11.09
CA VAL A 131 -10.62 8.60 12.14
C VAL A 131 -9.72 7.98 13.22
N PHE A 132 -8.61 7.34 12.83
CA PHE A 132 -7.63 6.82 13.77
C PHE A 132 -7.03 7.94 14.63
N LEU A 133 -6.54 9.03 14.01
CA LEU A 133 -5.98 10.17 14.74
C LEU A 133 -7.00 10.77 15.71
N LEU A 134 -8.24 10.98 15.27
CA LEU A 134 -9.30 11.49 16.14
C LEU A 134 -9.61 10.54 17.29
N SER A 135 -9.65 9.23 17.03
CA SER A 135 -9.96 8.21 18.06
C SER A 135 -8.90 8.17 19.14
N VAL A 136 -7.61 8.23 18.77
CA VAL A 136 -6.49 8.21 19.72
C VAL A 136 -6.46 9.44 20.63
N ASN A 137 -7.05 10.57 20.20
CA ASN A 137 -7.07 11.81 20.99
C ASN A 137 -8.35 12.00 21.81
N LEU A 138 -9.47 11.42 21.36
CA LEU A 138 -10.79 11.61 21.98
C LEU A 138 -11.20 10.46 22.89
N VAL A 139 -10.63 9.26 22.69
CA VAL A 139 -10.92 8.08 23.50
C VAL A 139 -9.72 7.81 24.42
N PRO A 140 -9.85 8.05 25.75
CA PRO A 140 -8.78 7.80 26.72
C PRO A 140 -8.49 6.31 26.93
#